data_AF-A0A7R9UMM5-F1
#
_entry.id   AF-A0A7R9UMM5-F1
#
_cell.length_a   1.000
_cell.length_b   1.000
_cell.length_c   1.000
_cell.angle_alpha   90.00
_cell.angle_beta   90.00
_cell.angle_gamma   90.00
#
_symmetry.space_group_name_H-M   'P 1'
#
loop_
_entity.id
_entity.type
_entity.pdbx_description
1 polymer ?
#
loop_
_entity_poly.entity_id
_entity_poly.type
_entity_poly.pdbx_seq_one_letter_code
_entity_poly.pdbx_strand_id
1 'polypeptide(L)'
;ESPVVKAAIRTLGEVEHRALTPLAYWKVPGAKQLLPRLVEFEADMALLNNVLYDLIERTVASRNEADLEALQAKDYSQVKDPSMLRFLVDLRGEEVTSKQMR
;
A
#
# COMPACT_ATOMS: atom_id res chain seq x y z
N GLU A 1 -12.38 9.73 -13.68
CA GLU A 1 -11.35 9.66 -12.61
C GLU A 1 -10.91 8.22 -12.42
N SER A 2 -9.64 7.98 -12.07
CA SER A 2 -9.15 6.62 -11.80
C SER A 2 -9.83 6.05 -10.54
N PRO A 3 -10.36 4.81 -10.56
CA PRO A 3 -10.98 4.18 -9.39
C PRO A 3 -10.06 4.17 -8.16
N VAL A 4 -8.75 3.99 -8.37
CA VAL A 4 -7.73 3.98 -7.31
C VAL A 4 -7.57 5.36 -6.67
N VAL A 5 -7.55 6.41 -7.49
CA VAL A 5 -7.44 7.80 -7.00
C VAL A 5 -8.67 8.18 -6.19
N LYS A 6 -9.86 7.79 -6.66
CA LYS A 6 -11.10 8.01 -5.92
C LYS A 6 -11.11 7.28 -4.57
N ALA A 7 -10.69 6.03 -4.55
CA ALA A 7 -10.55 5.25 -3.31
C ALA A 7 -9.57 5.92 -2.33
N ALA A 8 -8.42 6.40 -2.82
CA ALA A 8 -7.44 7.12 -1.99
C ALA A 8 -8.06 8.37 -1.33
N ILE A 9 -8.75 9.21 -2.12
CA ILE A 9 -9.40 10.43 -1.59
C ILE A 9 -10.49 10.07 -0.56
N ARG A 10 -11.34 9.08 -0.85
CA ARG A 10 -12.40 8.65 0.08
C ARG A 10 -11.84 8.11 1.39
N THR A 11 -10.77 7.31 1.33
CA THR A 11 -10.12 6.80 2.55
C THR A 11 -9.55 7.92 3.40
N LEU A 12 -8.94 8.95 2.81
CA LEU A 12 -8.47 10.14 3.53
C LEU A 12 -9.63 10.89 4.21
N GLY A 13 -10.74 11.12 3.50
CA GLY A 13 -11.91 11.79 4.08
C GLY A 13 -12.56 11.01 5.24
N GLU A 14 -12.52 9.68 5.20
CA GLU A 14 -12.96 8.87 6.34
C GLU A 14 -11.99 8.95 7.52
N VAL A 15 -10.68 8.99 7.28
CA VAL A 15 -9.67 9.19 8.33
C VAL A 15 -9.87 10.55 9.01
N GLU A 16 -10.10 11.61 8.23
CA GLU A 16 -10.40 12.94 8.76
C GLU A 16 -11.65 12.94 9.65
N HIS A 17 -12.74 12.33 9.17
CA HIS A 17 -13.95 12.19 9.97
C HIS A 17 -13.70 11.43 11.28
N ARG A 18 -12.91 10.36 11.24
CA ARG A 18 -12.54 9.58 12.44
C ARG A 18 -11.69 10.38 13.41
N ALA A 19 -10.83 11.27 12.92
CA ALA A 19 -10.01 12.13 13.78
C ALA A 19 -10.85 13.15 14.56
N LEU A 20 -11.98 13.59 13.99
CA LEU A 20 -12.86 14.59 14.59
C LEU A 20 -14.04 14.00 15.37
N THR A 21 -14.33 12.70 15.20
CA THR A 21 -15.48 12.06 15.86
C THR A 21 -15.15 11.69 17.31
N PRO A 22 -15.89 12.18 18.31
CA PRO A 22 -15.62 11.88 19.73
C PRO A 22 -15.79 10.41 20.12
N LEU A 23 -16.63 9.67 19.39
CA LEU A 23 -16.93 8.27 19.65
C LEU A 23 -16.50 7.38 18.47
N ALA A 24 -15.71 6.34 18.75
CA ALA A 24 -15.17 5.43 17.75
C ALA A 24 -16.19 4.37 17.29
N TYR A 25 -17.27 4.80 16.61
CA TYR A 25 -18.33 3.90 16.12
C TYR A 25 -17.82 2.80 15.18
N TRP A 26 -16.72 3.04 14.47
CA TRP A 26 -16.05 2.06 13.59
C TRP A 26 -15.35 0.91 14.33
N LYS A 27 -15.20 1.00 15.66
CA LYS A 27 -14.65 -0.07 16.50
C LYS A 27 -15.72 -1.01 17.06
N VAL A 28 -17.01 -0.68 16.91
CA VAL A 28 -18.10 -1.50 17.41
C VAL A 28 -18.21 -2.78 16.55
N PRO A 29 -18.34 -3.98 17.16
CA PRO A 29 -18.54 -5.22 16.43
C PRO A 29 -19.77 -5.14 15.51
N GLY A 30 -19.65 -5.57 14.25
CA GLY A 30 -20.76 -5.52 13.28
C GLY A 30 -20.97 -4.17 12.58
N ALA A 31 -20.37 -3.08 13.07
CA ALA A 31 -20.55 -1.75 12.48
C ALA A 31 -20.06 -1.68 11.03
N LYS A 32 -18.96 -2.39 10.72
CA LYS A 32 -18.36 -2.43 9.39
C LYS A 32 -19.22 -3.11 8.34
N GLN A 33 -20.17 -3.95 8.74
CA GLN A 33 -21.09 -4.67 7.87
C GLN A 33 -22.44 -3.95 7.73
N LEU A 34 -22.86 -3.21 8.76
CA LEU A 34 -24.16 -2.57 8.83
C LEU A 34 -24.14 -1.12 8.34
N LEU A 35 -23.06 -0.39 8.58
CA LEU A 35 -22.97 1.02 8.20
C LEU A 35 -22.44 1.15 6.76
N PRO A 36 -23.23 1.68 5.82
CA PRO A 36 -22.84 1.76 4.41
C PRO A 36 -21.51 2.47 4.20
N ARG A 37 -21.27 3.54 4.95
CA ARG A 37 -20.03 4.32 4.92
C ARG A 37 -18.79 3.49 5.30
N LEU A 38 -18.93 2.58 6.27
CA LEU A 38 -17.81 1.70 6.66
C LEU A 38 -17.61 0.56 5.67
N VAL A 39 -18.68 0.03 5.09
CA VAL A 39 -18.61 -0.96 4.00
C VAL A 39 -17.85 -0.37 2.80
N GLU A 40 -18.18 0.86 2.40
CA GLU A 40 -17.49 1.56 1.32
C GLU A 40 -16.01 1.80 1.64
N PHE A 41 -15.70 2.22 2.87
CA PHE A 41 -14.32 2.41 3.30
C PHE A 41 -13.51 1.11 3.24
N GLU A 42 -14.08 -0.01 3.69
CA GLU A 42 -13.41 -1.31 3.65
C GLU A 42 -13.20 -1.78 2.20
N ALA A 43 -14.16 -1.53 1.31
CA ALA A 43 -14.03 -1.83 -0.11
C ALA A 43 -12.91 -1.00 -0.77
N ASP A 44 -12.83 0.30 -0.46
CA ASP A 44 -11.76 1.18 -0.94
C ASP A 44 -10.39 0.76 -0.42
N MET A 45 -10.29 0.45 0.87
CA MET A 45 -9.07 -0.07 1.47
C MET A 45 -8.66 -1.40 0.83
N ALA A 46 -9.61 -2.30 0.52
CA ALA A 46 -9.32 -3.54 -0.19
C ALA A 46 -8.77 -3.29 -1.59
N LEU A 47 -9.36 -2.36 -2.35
CA LEU A 47 -8.88 -1.99 -3.68
C LEU A 47 -7.44 -1.43 -3.63
N LEU A 48 -7.17 -0.48 -2.72
CA LEU A 48 -5.84 0.10 -2.55
C LEU A 48 -4.81 -0.97 -2.17
N ASN A 49 -5.15 -1.85 -1.24
CA ASN A 49 -4.29 -2.95 -0.84
C ASN A 49 -3.99 -3.92 -2.00
N ASN A 50 -4.99 -4.25 -2.82
CA ASN A 50 -4.79 -5.14 -3.96
C ASN A 50 -3.83 -4.54 -4.99
N VAL A 51 -3.92 -3.24 -5.25
CA VAL A 51 -2.96 -2.53 -6.12
C VAL A 51 -1.56 -2.57 -5.52
N LEU A 52 -1.41 -2.30 -4.21
CA LEU A 52 -0.12 -2.38 -3.56
C LEU A 52 0.46 -3.80 -3.60
N TYR A 53 -0.36 -4.84 -3.43
CA TYR A 53 0.08 -6.22 -3.53
C TYR A 53 0.58 -6.60 -4.92
N ASP A 54 -0.13 -6.20 -5.97
CA ASP A 54 0.32 -6.40 -7.35
C ASP A 54 1.63 -5.67 -7.63
N LEU A 55 1.80 -4.43 -7.12
CA LEU A 55 3.08 -3.72 -7.25
C LEU A 55 4.22 -4.43 -6.52
N ILE A 56 3.98 -4.89 -5.29
CA ILE A 56 4.95 -5.65 -4.50
C ILE A 56 5.37 -6.92 -5.25
N GLU A 57 4.40 -7.70 -5.74
CA GLU A 57 4.65 -8.94 -6.47
C GLU A 57 5.47 -8.70 -7.73
N ARG A 58 5.13 -7.66 -8.50
CA ARG A 58 5.91 -7.25 -9.68
C ARG A 58 7.32 -6.84 -9.35
N THR A 59 7.52 -6.06 -8.28
CA THR A 59 8.85 -5.66 -7.82
C THR A 59 9.67 -6.89 -7.43
N VAL A 60 9.10 -7.80 -6.63
CA VAL A 60 9.76 -9.06 -6.24
C VAL A 60 10.12 -9.91 -7.47
N ALA A 61 9.19 -10.08 -8.42
CA ALA A 61 9.40 -10.89 -9.61
C ALA A 61 10.43 -10.32 -10.60
N SER A 62 10.62 -9.00 -10.60
CA SER A 62 11.56 -8.30 -11.50
C SER A 62 12.88 -7.94 -10.81
N ARG A 63 13.23 -8.63 -9.73
CA ARG A 63 14.49 -8.46 -9.01
C ARG A 63 15.70 -8.73 -9.92
N ASN A 64 16.70 -7.86 -9.85
CA ASN A 64 17.93 -7.94 -10.61
C ASN A 64 19.12 -7.58 -9.72
N GLU A 65 20.09 -8.49 -9.60
CA GLU A 65 21.29 -8.30 -8.75
C GLU A 65 22.15 -7.11 -9.21
N ALA A 66 22.17 -6.82 -10.52
CA ALA A 66 22.91 -5.66 -11.05
C ALA A 66 22.30 -4.31 -10.60
N ASP A 67 20.98 -4.25 -10.41
CA ASP A 67 20.30 -3.03 -9.95
C ASP A 67 20.58 -2.78 -8.45
N LEU A 68 20.81 -3.83 -7.65
CA LEU A 68 21.19 -3.72 -6.24
C LEU A 68 22.56 -3.05 -6.07
N GLU A 69 23.56 -3.48 -6.84
CA GLU A 69 24.92 -2.91 -6.77
C GLU A 69 24.92 -1.43 -7.16
N ALA A 70 24.16 -1.07 -8.20
CA ALA A 70 23.97 0.33 -8.60
C ALA A 70 23.25 1.17 -7.53
N LEU A 71 22.21 0.60 -6.89
CA LEU A 71 21.50 1.24 -5.77
C LEU A 71 22.42 1.47 -4.56
N GLN A 72 23.28 0.50 -4.21
CA GLN A 72 24.26 0.65 -3.13
C GLN A 72 25.31 1.72 -3.44
N ALA A 73 25.73 1.82 -4.70
CA ALA A 73 26.63 2.87 -5.20
C ALA A 73 25.95 4.25 -5.32
N LYS A 74 24.63 4.35 -5.06
CA LYS A 74 23.80 5.55 -5.28
C LYS A 74 23.80 6.04 -6.73
N ASP A 75 24.13 5.16 -7.69
CA ASP A 75 24.09 5.48 -9.11
C ASP A 75 22.69 5.17 -9.67
N TYR A 76 21.74 6.03 -9.32
CA TYR A 76 20.34 5.90 -9.76
C TYR A 76 20.16 6.09 -11.28
N SER A 77 21.20 6.51 -12.01
CA SER A 77 21.13 6.68 -13.47
C SER A 77 21.07 5.34 -14.21
N GLN A 78 21.57 4.27 -13.58
CA GLN A 78 21.57 2.91 -14.10
C GLN A 78 20.41 2.06 -13.58
N VAL A 79 19.59 2.59 -12.67
CA VAL A 79 18.50 1.86 -12.02
C VAL A 79 17.19 2.09 -12.77
N LYS A 80 16.62 1.02 -13.31
CA LYS A 80 15.36 1.08 -14.08
C LYS A 80 14.15 1.49 -13.22
N ASP A 81 14.16 1.14 -11.94
CA ASP A 81 13.09 1.41 -10.96
C ASP A 81 13.68 2.00 -9.67
N PRO A 82 13.86 3.33 -9.58
CA PRO A 82 14.43 3.99 -8.41
C PRO A 82 13.40 4.19 -7.27
N SER A 83 12.44 3.28 -7.12
CA SER A 83 11.42 3.38 -6.07
C SER A 83 11.93 2.93 -4.71
N MET A 84 11.37 3.51 -3.64
CA MET A 84 11.62 3.05 -2.27
C MET A 84 11.19 1.59 -2.08
N LEU A 85 10.14 1.15 -2.80
CA LEU A 85 9.68 -0.23 -2.75
C LEU A 85 10.75 -1.20 -3.27
N ARG A 86 11.37 -0.89 -4.43
CA ARG A 86 12.49 -1.66 -4.99
C ARG A 86 13.63 -1.79 -3.98
N PHE A 87 14.05 -0.66 -3.43
CA PHE A 87 15.11 -0.61 -2.41
C PHE A 87 14.81 -1.50 -1.20
N LEU A 88 13.58 -1.44 -0.66
CA LEU A 88 13.18 -2.24 0.49
C LEU A 88 13.05 -3.74 0.19
N VAL A 89 12.65 -4.11 -1.03
CA VAL A 89 12.59 -5.51 -1.49
C VAL A 89 14.00 -6.07 -1.67
N ASP A 90 14.87 -5.32 -2.32
CA ASP A 90 16.22 -5.78 -2.64
C ASP A 90 17.10 -5.92 -1.40
N LEU A 91 16.95 -5.02 -0.41
CA LEU A 91 17.63 -5.11 0.88
C LEU A 91 17.19 -6.28 1.76
N ARG A 92 15.93 -6.71 1.66
CA ARG A 92 15.38 -7.76 2.55
C ARG A 92 15.61 -9.19 2.08
N GLY A 93 16.12 -9.42 0.87
CA GLY A 93 16.40 -10.78 0.38
C GLY A 93 15.15 -11.64 0.16
N GLU A 94 15.31 -12.94 -0.12
CA GLU A 94 14.26 -13.88 -0.56
C GLU A 94 13.06 -14.07 0.41
N GLU A 95 13.12 -13.57 1.65
CA GLU A 95 12.08 -13.78 2.67
C GLU A 95 11.00 -12.68 2.74
N VAL A 96 10.56 -12.14 1.59
CA VAL A 96 9.47 -11.16 1.58
C VAL A 96 8.12 -11.87 1.52
N THR A 97 7.50 -12.11 2.68
CA THR A 97 6.06 -12.41 2.73
C THR A 97 5.25 -11.13 2.87
N SER A 98 4.21 -10.97 2.05
CA SER A 98 3.40 -9.74 1.86
C SER A 98 2.75 -9.17 3.14
N LYS A 99 2.87 -9.83 4.28
CA LYS A 99 2.42 -9.34 5.59
C LYS A 99 3.39 -8.35 6.25
N GLN A 100 4.68 -8.37 5.90
CA GLN A 100 5.71 -7.55 6.57
C GLN A 100 5.93 -6.17 5.92
N MET A 101 5.25 -5.89 4.81
CA MET A 101 5.35 -4.61 4.07
C MET A 101 4.13 -3.68 4.28
N ARG A 102 3.24 -4.04 5.23
CA ARG A 102 2.06 -3.25 5.63
C ARG A 102 2.34 -2.42 6.88
#